data_AF-A0A9W7SUL0-F1
#
_entry.id   AF-A0A9W7SUL0-F1
#
_cell.length_a   1.000
_cell.length_b   1.000
_cell.length_c   1.000
_cell.angle_alpha   90.00
_cell.angle_beta   90.00
_cell.angle_gamma   90.00
#
_symmetry.space_group_name_H-M   'P 1'
#
loop_
_entity.id
_entity.type
_entity.pdbx_description
1 polymer ?
#
loop_
_entity_poly.entity_id
_entity_poly.type
_entity_poly.pdbx_seq_one_letter_code
_entity_poly.pdbx_strand_id
1 'polypeptide(L)'
;MAKVGKVKKKEPSVHSRAARRGAEPVGKDLAVKGPVEATEYKPWLHNAQSAGVQKKKKTKQLSRQQKERREKALEKADVIVGKHEKKVADSKRRGKKVQARRADWEELNGKSSEVGKKVAEAADEAKREDAPLPDLEQPLVVRTADQVDVAAGAQVPLPDDGDEVL
;
A
#
# COMPACT_ATOMS: atom_id res chain seq x y z
N MET A 1 -46.45 -18.26 -30.29
CA MET A 1 -46.01 -17.08 -29.52
C MET A 1 -46.79 -17.02 -28.22
N ALA A 2 -46.16 -17.22 -27.07
CA ALA A 2 -46.85 -17.25 -25.78
C ALA A 2 -47.13 -15.82 -25.28
N LYS A 3 -48.35 -15.55 -24.83
CA LYS A 3 -48.77 -14.28 -24.22
C LYS A 3 -48.15 -14.17 -22.82
N VAL A 4 -47.33 -13.15 -22.59
CA VAL A 4 -46.72 -12.85 -21.29
C VAL A 4 -47.80 -12.30 -20.35
N GLY A 5 -47.95 -12.91 -19.18
CA GLY A 5 -48.92 -12.49 -18.16
C GLY A 5 -48.58 -11.11 -17.57
N LYS A 6 -49.61 -10.32 -17.28
CA LYS A 6 -49.46 -8.96 -16.75
C LYS A 6 -48.85 -8.98 -15.34
N VAL A 7 -47.67 -8.38 -15.20
CA VAL A 7 -46.96 -8.27 -13.91
C VAL A 7 -47.75 -7.39 -12.95
N LYS A 8 -48.13 -7.96 -11.81
CA LYS A 8 -48.88 -7.26 -10.77
C LYS A 8 -47.90 -6.45 -9.92
N LYS A 9 -47.91 -5.12 -10.06
CA LYS A 9 -47.12 -4.21 -9.21
C LYS A 9 -47.72 -4.25 -7.80
N LYS A 10 -46.96 -4.73 -6.82
CA LYS A 10 -47.33 -4.63 -5.40
C LYS A 10 -46.60 -3.43 -4.80
N GLU A 11 -47.34 -2.61 -4.05
CA GLU A 11 -46.77 -1.51 -3.30
C GLU A 11 -45.70 -2.04 -2.34
N PRO A 12 -44.51 -1.40 -2.25
CA PRO A 12 -43.47 -1.81 -1.34
C PRO A 12 -43.95 -1.67 0.11
N SER A 13 -43.81 -2.74 0.90
CA SER A 13 -44.04 -2.69 2.34
C SER A 13 -43.16 -1.63 3.00
N VAL A 14 -43.68 -1.00 4.07
CA VAL A 14 -43.06 0.09 4.84
C VAL A 14 -41.59 -0.19 5.21
N HIS A 15 -41.23 -1.44 5.47
CA HIS A 15 -39.88 -1.84 5.90
C HIS A 15 -39.01 -2.45 4.77
N SER A 16 -39.50 -2.46 3.53
CA SER A 16 -38.80 -3.09 2.41
C SER A 16 -37.56 -2.31 1.98
N ARG A 17 -36.61 -3.01 1.34
CA ARG A 17 -35.37 -2.41 0.82
C ARG A 17 -35.64 -1.34 -0.25
N ALA A 18 -36.75 -1.46 -1.00
CA ALA A 18 -37.19 -0.46 -1.96
C ALA A 18 -37.63 0.85 -1.28
N ALA A 19 -38.38 0.76 -0.18
CA ALA A 19 -38.78 1.92 0.62
C ALA A 19 -37.55 2.67 1.20
N ARG A 20 -36.53 1.93 1.66
CA ARG A 20 -35.27 2.52 2.16
C ARG A 20 -34.39 3.15 1.08
N ARG A 21 -34.55 2.74 -0.18
CA ARG A 21 -33.81 3.34 -1.32
C ARG A 21 -34.50 4.57 -1.89
N GLY A 22 -35.83 4.63 -1.81
CA GLY A 22 -36.63 5.76 -2.29
C GLY A 22 -36.81 6.89 -1.27
N ALA A 23 -36.60 6.62 0.02
CA ALA A 23 -36.59 7.67 1.04
C ALA A 23 -35.29 8.47 0.94
N GLU A 24 -35.37 9.67 0.36
CA GLU A 24 -34.30 10.66 0.46
C GLU A 24 -34.01 10.95 1.94
N PRO A 25 -32.74 11.18 2.32
CA PRO A 25 -32.44 11.61 3.67
C PRO A 25 -33.22 12.91 3.94
N VAL A 26 -33.94 12.96 5.07
CA VAL A 26 -34.62 14.18 5.53
C VAL A 26 -33.64 15.34 5.43
N GLY A 27 -34.00 16.34 4.62
CA GLY A 27 -33.18 17.53 4.38
C GLY A 27 -32.75 18.11 5.72
N LYS A 28 -31.44 18.21 5.93
CA LYS A 28 -30.83 18.69 7.18
C LYS A 28 -30.88 20.21 7.24
N ASP A 29 -32.04 20.79 7.03
CA ASP A 29 -32.33 22.16 7.46
C ASP A 29 -33.02 22.10 8.81
N LEU A 30 -32.38 21.36 9.73
CA LEU A 30 -32.60 21.60 11.14
C LEU A 30 -31.98 22.97 11.38
N ALA A 31 -32.83 23.99 11.54
CA ALA A 31 -32.41 25.25 12.13
C ALA A 31 -31.84 24.95 13.52
N VAL A 32 -30.54 24.64 13.57
CA VAL A 32 -29.81 24.37 14.79
C VAL A 32 -29.73 25.72 15.49
N LYS A 33 -30.63 25.93 16.46
CA LYS A 33 -30.48 27.00 17.43
C LYS A 33 -29.08 26.85 18.02
N GLY A 34 -28.25 27.88 17.80
CA GLY A 34 -26.88 27.91 18.33
C GLY A 34 -26.89 27.65 19.83
N PRO A 35 -25.83 27.04 20.37
CA PRO A 35 -25.74 26.78 21.80
C PRO A 35 -25.90 28.09 22.56
N VAL A 36 -26.88 28.13 23.48
CA VAL A 36 -27.01 29.24 24.42
C VAL A 36 -25.82 29.16 25.36
N GLU A 37 -24.93 30.16 25.30
CA GLU A 37 -23.80 30.32 26.21
C GLU A 37 -24.34 30.41 27.65
N ALA A 38 -24.21 29.31 28.40
CA ALA A 38 -24.53 29.31 29.82
C ALA A 38 -23.35 29.94 30.57
N THR A 39 -23.43 31.25 30.84
CA THR A 39 -22.39 32.05 31.51
C THR A 39 -22.25 31.76 33.00
N GLU A 40 -23.13 30.94 33.57
CA GLU A 40 -23.11 30.59 34.99
C GLU A 40 -22.36 29.28 35.22
N TYR A 41 -21.27 29.35 35.99
CA TYR A 41 -20.50 28.18 36.41
C TYR A 41 -21.35 27.26 37.29
N LYS A 42 -21.71 26.09 36.77
CA LYS A 42 -22.51 25.08 37.46
C LYS A 42 -21.60 23.98 38.02
N PRO A 43 -21.24 24.00 39.31
CA PRO A 43 -20.25 23.09 39.88
C PRO A 43 -20.67 21.61 39.80
N TRP A 44 -21.97 21.31 39.69
CA TRP A 44 -22.47 19.94 39.51
C TRP A 44 -22.30 19.38 38.10
N LEU A 45 -22.03 20.21 37.08
CA LEU A 45 -21.74 19.73 35.71
C LEU A 45 -20.39 19.02 35.62
N HIS A 46 -19.40 19.47 36.40
CA HIS A 46 -18.05 18.90 36.40
C HIS A 46 -17.92 17.65 37.28
N ASN A 47 -18.83 17.46 38.24
CA ASN A 47 -18.87 16.28 39.12
C ASN A 47 -19.54 15.07 38.46
N ALA A 48 -20.16 15.24 37.28
CA ALA A 48 -20.89 14.19 36.57
C ALA A 48 -19.99 13.21 35.79
N GLN A 49 -18.67 13.33 35.84
CA GLN A 49 -17.78 12.40 35.12
C GLN A 49 -17.83 10.95 35.64
N SER A 50 -18.42 10.71 36.82
CA SER A 50 -18.61 9.36 37.35
C SER A 50 -19.81 9.19 38.30
N ALA A 51 -20.75 10.14 38.31
CA ALA A 51 -21.97 10.08 39.12
C ALA A 51 -23.00 9.12 38.49
N GLY A 52 -22.76 7.81 38.64
CA GLY A 52 -23.71 6.75 38.25
C GLY A 52 -23.09 5.57 37.50
N VAL A 53 -21.91 5.75 36.88
CA VAL A 53 -21.20 4.65 36.20
C VAL A 53 -20.09 4.13 37.11
N GLN A 54 -20.47 3.42 38.17
CA GLN A 54 -19.51 2.66 38.96
C GLN A 54 -19.10 1.40 38.20
N LYS A 55 -18.05 1.49 37.38
CA LYS A 55 -17.44 0.30 36.79
C LYS A 55 -16.82 -0.53 37.91
N LYS A 56 -17.41 -1.70 38.19
CA LYS A 56 -16.84 -2.67 39.14
C LYS A 56 -15.43 -3.01 38.68
N LYS A 57 -14.41 -2.54 39.42
CA LYS A 57 -13.01 -2.91 39.17
C LYS A 57 -12.90 -4.43 39.31
N LYS A 58 -12.45 -5.11 38.26
CA LYS A 58 -12.24 -6.56 38.29
C LYS A 58 -10.99 -6.84 39.14
N THR A 59 -11.16 -6.90 40.45
CA THR A 59 -10.12 -7.31 41.42
C THR A 59 -9.97 -8.83 41.51
N LYS A 60 -10.88 -9.58 40.89
CA LYS A 60 -10.89 -11.04 40.89
C LYS A 60 -9.85 -11.59 39.92
N GLN A 61 -9.23 -12.69 40.32
CA GLN A 61 -8.35 -13.49 39.46
C GLN A 61 -9.09 -13.91 38.17
N LEU A 62 -8.38 -13.92 37.05
CA LEU A 62 -8.91 -14.35 35.75
C LEU A 62 -9.36 -15.82 35.84
N SER A 63 -10.52 -16.13 35.25
CA SER A 63 -10.97 -17.51 35.13
C SER A 63 -10.03 -18.30 34.22
N ARG A 64 -10.02 -19.64 34.36
CA ARG A 64 -9.19 -20.52 33.50
C ARG A 64 -9.39 -20.23 32.01
N GLN A 65 -10.65 -20.12 31.56
CA GLN A 65 -10.97 -19.82 30.16
C GLN A 65 -10.48 -18.44 29.71
N GLN A 66 -10.39 -17.46 30.62
CA GLN A 66 -9.81 -16.15 30.31
C GLN A 66 -8.29 -16.23 30.19
N LYS A 67 -7.62 -17.04 31.02
CA LYS A 67 -6.18 -17.31 30.91
C LYS A 67 -5.85 -17.99 29.58
N GLU A 68 -6.58 -19.04 29.22
CA GLU A 68 -6.40 -19.75 27.93
C GLU A 68 -6.62 -18.82 26.72
N ARG A 69 -7.60 -17.91 26.77
CA ARG A 69 -7.78 -16.91 25.71
C ARG A 69 -6.62 -15.91 25.66
N ARG A 70 -6.09 -15.51 26.81
CA ARG A 70 -4.94 -14.60 26.90
C ARG A 70 -3.68 -15.26 26.32
N GLU A 71 -3.41 -16.50 26.68
CA GLU A 71 -2.27 -17.28 26.16
C GLU A 71 -2.36 -17.39 24.64
N LYS A 72 -3.52 -17.81 24.09
CA LYS A 72 -3.76 -17.85 22.64
C LYS A 72 -3.63 -16.48 21.96
N ALA A 73 -3.97 -15.40 22.65
CA ALA A 73 -3.81 -14.05 22.11
C ALA A 73 -2.34 -13.62 22.05
N LEU A 74 -1.53 -14.03 23.03
CA LEU A 74 -0.09 -13.81 23.04
C LEU A 74 0.59 -14.60 21.93
N GLU A 75 0.27 -15.89 21.78
CA GLU A 75 0.78 -16.73 20.68
C GLU A 75 0.49 -16.11 19.30
N LYS A 76 -0.72 -15.59 19.10
CA LYS A 76 -1.10 -14.89 17.86
C LYS A 76 -0.33 -13.59 17.68
N ALA A 77 -0.07 -12.85 18.75
CA ALA A 77 0.73 -11.62 18.70
C ALA A 77 2.15 -11.94 18.23
N ASP A 78 2.78 -12.98 18.77
CA ASP A 78 4.15 -13.38 18.41
C ASP A 78 4.25 -13.76 16.92
N VAL A 79 3.25 -14.49 16.39
CA VAL A 79 3.18 -14.81 14.96
C VAL A 79 3.06 -13.56 14.09
N ILE A 80 2.26 -12.57 14.52
CA ILE A 80 2.08 -11.32 13.79
C ILE A 80 3.36 -10.49 13.80
N VAL A 81 4.05 -10.43 14.95
CA VAL A 81 5.35 -9.76 15.08
C VAL A 81 6.36 -10.39 14.12
N GLY A 82 6.49 -11.71 14.10
CA GLY A 82 7.40 -12.39 13.16
C GLY A 82 7.06 -12.13 11.69
N LYS A 83 5.77 -12.05 11.32
CA LYS A 83 5.35 -11.66 9.96
C LYS A 83 5.72 -10.21 9.64
N HIS A 84 5.55 -9.31 10.61
CA HIS A 84 5.88 -7.90 10.47
C HIS A 84 7.38 -7.71 10.28
N GLU A 85 8.22 -8.37 11.07
CA GLU A 85 9.68 -8.32 10.95
C GLU A 85 10.15 -8.79 9.57
N LYS A 86 9.62 -9.91 9.05
CA LYS A 86 9.92 -10.39 7.70
C LYS A 86 9.55 -9.35 6.63
N LYS A 87 8.36 -8.74 6.72
CA LYS A 87 7.93 -7.69 5.79
C LYS A 87 8.82 -6.45 5.86
N VAL A 88 9.23 -6.04 7.05
CA VAL A 88 10.14 -4.91 7.26
C VAL A 88 11.51 -5.22 6.65
N ALA A 89 12.04 -6.43 6.87
CA ALA A 89 13.32 -6.86 6.28
C ALA A 89 13.24 -6.85 4.74
N ASP A 90 12.17 -7.37 4.16
CA ASP A 90 11.94 -7.35 2.71
C ASP A 90 11.80 -5.94 2.16
N SER A 91 11.06 -5.06 2.84
CA SER A 91 10.91 -3.66 2.46
C SER A 91 12.26 -2.94 2.46
N LYS A 92 13.07 -3.14 3.52
CA LYS A 92 14.42 -2.59 3.61
C LYS A 92 15.32 -3.12 2.50
N ARG A 93 15.26 -4.42 2.20
CA ARG A 93 16.03 -5.04 1.10
C ARG A 93 15.67 -4.44 -0.26
N ARG A 94 14.37 -4.25 -0.55
CA ARG A 94 13.91 -3.60 -1.78
C ARG A 94 14.35 -2.13 -1.83
N GLY A 95 14.25 -1.41 -0.73
CA GLY A 95 14.73 -0.03 -0.61
C GLY A 95 16.23 0.09 -0.90
N LYS A 96 17.05 -0.80 -0.32
CA LYS A 96 18.50 -0.87 -0.60
C LYS A 96 18.78 -1.12 -2.08
N LYS A 97 18.04 -2.02 -2.74
CA LYS A 97 18.20 -2.29 -4.19
C LYS A 97 17.92 -1.06 -5.05
N VAL A 98 16.90 -0.27 -4.70
CA VAL A 98 16.59 0.99 -5.40
C VAL A 98 17.67 2.04 -5.17
N GLN A 99 18.14 2.17 -3.92
CA GLN A 99 19.24 3.10 -3.59
C GLN A 99 20.55 2.73 -4.29
N ALA A 100 20.90 1.45 -4.32
CA ALA A 100 22.08 0.96 -5.05
C ALA A 100 21.97 1.30 -6.54
N ARG A 101 20.84 0.98 -7.19
CA ARG A 101 20.62 1.34 -8.60
C ARG A 101 20.70 2.85 -8.84
N ARG A 102 20.19 3.65 -7.91
CA ARG A 102 20.29 5.11 -8.01
C ARG A 102 21.75 5.56 -7.96
N ALA A 103 22.54 5.03 -7.03
CA ALA A 103 23.96 5.33 -6.92
C ALA A 103 24.72 4.91 -8.19
N ASP A 104 24.45 3.70 -8.71
CA ASP A 104 25.05 3.21 -9.96
C ASP A 104 24.72 4.16 -11.14
N TRP A 105 23.50 4.68 -11.18
CA TRP A 105 23.07 5.66 -12.20
C TRP A 105 23.73 7.03 -12.03
N GLU A 106 23.86 7.52 -10.79
CA GLU A 106 24.57 8.77 -10.50
C GLU A 106 26.06 8.64 -10.85
N GLU A 107 26.69 7.50 -10.58
CA GLU A 107 28.08 7.22 -10.95
C GLU A 107 28.25 7.10 -12.47
N LEU A 108 27.39 6.37 -13.17
CA LEU A 108 27.41 6.28 -14.63
C LEU A 108 27.22 7.65 -15.27
N ASN A 109 26.26 8.44 -14.76
CA ASN A 109 26.04 9.80 -15.24
C ASN A 109 27.22 10.72 -14.93
N GLY A 110 27.80 10.63 -13.73
CA GLY A 110 29.02 11.35 -13.36
C GLY A 110 30.14 11.06 -14.35
N LYS A 111 30.47 9.78 -14.57
CA LYS A 111 31.48 9.34 -15.54
C LYS A 111 31.15 9.78 -16.97
N SER A 112 29.90 9.66 -17.40
CA SER A 112 29.47 10.09 -18.75
C SER A 112 29.56 11.61 -18.92
N SER A 113 29.33 12.39 -17.86
CA SER A 113 29.46 13.84 -17.87
C SER A 113 30.93 14.27 -17.90
N GLU A 114 31.82 13.55 -17.21
CA GLU A 114 33.26 13.77 -17.27
C GLU A 114 33.84 13.39 -18.64
N VAL A 115 33.40 12.26 -19.20
CA VAL A 115 33.76 11.87 -20.57
C VAL A 115 33.21 12.87 -21.58
N GLY A 116 31.96 13.31 -21.44
CA GLY A 116 31.35 14.34 -22.29
C GLY A 116 32.08 15.69 -22.22
N LYS A 117 32.55 16.09 -21.03
CA LYS A 117 33.39 17.28 -20.87
C LYS A 117 34.76 17.14 -21.54
N LYS A 118 35.43 15.99 -21.36
CA LYS A 118 36.72 15.71 -22.01
C LYS A 118 36.60 15.64 -23.53
N VAL A 119 35.52 15.08 -24.05
CA VAL A 119 35.23 15.04 -25.49
C VAL A 119 34.90 16.44 -26.02
N ALA A 120 34.18 17.27 -25.26
CA ALA A 120 33.91 18.65 -25.63
C ALA A 120 35.17 19.53 -25.63
N GLU A 121 36.06 19.34 -24.65
CA GLU A 121 37.36 20.03 -24.58
C GLU A 121 38.28 19.62 -25.74
N ALA A 122 38.37 18.32 -26.04
CA ALA A 122 39.11 17.82 -27.20
C ALA A 122 38.51 18.27 -28.56
N ALA A 123 37.19 18.45 -28.63
CA ALA A 123 36.51 18.95 -29.82
C ALA A 123 36.67 20.48 -30.02
N ASP A 124 36.83 21.24 -28.93
CA ASP A 124 37.16 22.67 -28.99
C ASP A 124 38.61 22.89 -29.45
N GLU A 125 39.53 22.03 -29.00
CA GLU A 125 40.93 22.05 -29.41
C GLU A 125 41.12 21.55 -30.86
N ALA A 126 40.33 20.57 -31.30
CA ALA A 126 40.30 20.10 -32.70
C ALA A 126 39.60 21.06 -33.68
N LYS A 127 38.91 22.11 -33.20
CA LYS A 127 38.37 23.18 -34.07
C LYS A 127 39.39 24.28 -34.38
N ARG A 128 40.59 24.22 -33.80
CA ARG A 128 41.66 25.19 -34.05
C ARG A 128 42.60 24.81 -35.19
N GLU A 129 42.55 23.56 -35.68
CA GLU A 129 43.27 23.12 -36.88
C GLU A 129 42.30 22.40 -37.84
N ASP A 130 42.25 22.87 -39.09
CA ASP A 130 41.43 22.34 -40.18
C ASP A 130 41.55 20.82 -40.37
N ALA A 131 40.44 20.07 -40.30
CA ALA A 131 40.32 18.71 -40.86
C ALA A 131 38.84 18.32 -41.15
N PRO A 132 38.59 17.52 -42.20
CA PRO A 132 37.29 17.39 -42.86
C PRO A 132 36.28 16.54 -42.08
N LEU A 133 35.00 16.84 -42.32
CA LEU A 133 33.81 16.17 -41.81
C LEU A 133 33.94 14.62 -41.85
N PRO A 134 33.80 13.90 -40.72
CA PRO A 134 33.65 12.46 -40.76
C PRO A 134 32.26 12.11 -41.32
N ASP A 135 32.28 11.40 -42.44
CA ASP A 135 31.12 10.83 -43.12
C ASP A 135 30.35 9.90 -42.16
N LEU A 136 29.13 10.28 -41.78
CA LEU A 136 28.27 9.58 -40.82
C LEU A 136 27.39 8.51 -41.49
N GLU A 137 27.91 7.81 -42.50
CA GLU A 137 27.26 6.62 -43.05
C GLU A 137 27.73 5.35 -42.32
N GLN A 138 27.19 5.14 -41.12
CA GLN A 138 27.14 3.80 -40.53
C GLN A 138 25.78 3.18 -40.85
N PRO A 139 25.71 1.99 -41.49
CA PRO A 139 24.44 1.33 -41.72
C PRO A 139 23.85 0.93 -40.36
N LEU A 140 22.63 1.41 -40.10
CA LEU A 140 21.83 0.97 -38.96
C LEU A 140 21.66 -0.55 -39.03
N VAL A 141 22.40 -1.28 -38.20
CA VAL A 141 22.16 -2.71 -37.98
C VAL A 141 20.83 -2.83 -37.25
N VAL A 142 19.76 -2.99 -38.02
CA VAL A 142 18.44 -3.36 -37.52
C VAL A 142 18.58 -4.75 -36.90
N ARG A 143 18.67 -4.81 -35.56
CA ARG A 143 18.51 -6.06 -34.82
C ARG A 143 17.06 -6.51 -34.98
N THR A 144 16.83 -7.41 -35.94
CA THR A 144 15.59 -8.17 -36.05
C THR A 144 15.45 -9.07 -34.82
N ALA A 145 14.22 -9.22 -34.33
CA ALA A 145 13.85 -9.74 -33.01
C ALA A 145 14.13 -11.24 -32.74
N ASP A 146 15.04 -11.89 -33.46
CA ASP A 146 15.27 -13.35 -33.40
C ASP A 146 16.66 -13.78 -32.91
N GLN A 147 17.45 -12.88 -32.29
CA GLN A 147 18.65 -13.29 -31.55
C GLN A 147 18.44 -13.11 -30.05
N VAL A 148 17.87 -14.14 -29.43
CA VAL A 148 18.01 -14.44 -28.01
C VAL A 148 19.24 -15.32 -27.83
N ASP A 149 20.35 -14.70 -27.39
CA ASP A 149 21.49 -15.45 -26.89
C ASP A 149 21.07 -16.20 -25.61
N VAL A 150 20.80 -17.49 -25.77
CA VAL A 150 20.64 -18.46 -24.68
C VAL A 150 22.03 -18.72 -24.11
N ALA A 151 22.41 -17.99 -23.06
CA ALA A 151 23.64 -18.22 -22.34
C ALA A 151 23.42 -18.24 -20.82
N ALA A 152 23.81 -19.39 -20.24
CA ALA A 152 24.02 -19.71 -18.83
C ALA A 152 22.76 -19.91 -17.94
N GLY A 153 22.41 -21.18 -17.76
CA GLY A 153 21.42 -21.65 -16.81
C GLY A 153 21.86 -21.50 -15.35
N ALA A 154 20.97 -20.97 -14.54
CA ALA A 154 21.03 -21.06 -13.08
C ALA A 154 20.14 -22.24 -12.63
N GLN A 155 20.77 -23.35 -12.28
CA GLN A 155 20.10 -24.51 -11.69
C GLN A 155 19.90 -24.24 -10.20
N VAL A 156 18.67 -23.93 -9.80
CA VAL A 156 18.26 -23.89 -8.39
C VAL A 156 17.71 -25.28 -8.05
N PRO A 157 18.26 -26.01 -7.08
CA PRO A 157 17.70 -27.30 -6.69
C PRO A 157 16.37 -27.10 -5.98
N LEU A 158 15.37 -27.86 -6.44
CA LEU A 158 14.05 -28.02 -5.87
C LEU A 158 14.18 -28.62 -4.46
N PRO A 159 13.51 -28.10 -3.42
CA PRO A 159 13.35 -28.85 -2.18
C PRO A 159 12.37 -30.02 -2.41
N ASP A 160 12.86 -31.22 -2.14
CA ASP A 160 12.11 -32.48 -2.12
C ASP A 160 10.98 -32.42 -1.09
N ASP A 161 9.73 -32.38 -1.57
CA ASP A 161 8.54 -32.65 -0.75
C ASP A 161 8.44 -34.17 -0.56
N GLY A 162 9.14 -34.68 0.44
CA GLY A 162 9.06 -36.08 0.88
C GLY A 162 7.95 -36.27 1.92
N ASP A 163 6.75 -36.63 1.43
CA ASP A 163 5.74 -37.36 2.19
C ASP A 163 6.28 -38.76 2.58
N GLU A 164 6.61 -38.99 3.85
CA GLU A 164 6.56 -40.32 4.49
C GLU A 164 5.97 -40.14 5.91
N VAL A 165 4.68 -40.42 6.12
CA VAL A 165 4.10 -41.67 6.66
C VAL A 165 4.93 -42.35 7.77
N LEU A 166 4.77 -41.92 9.03
CA LEU A 166 4.17 -42.69 10.15
C LEU A 166 4.07 -41.83 11.43
#